data_AF-A0A0H3ZQU0-F1
#
_entry.id   AF-A0A0H3ZQU0-F1
#
_cell.length_a   1.000
_cell.length_b   1.000
_cell.length_c   1.000
_cell.angle_alpha   90.00
_cell.angle_beta   90.00
_cell.angle_gamma   90.00
#
_symmetry.space_group_name_H-M   'P 1'
#
loop_
_entity.id
_entity.type
_entity.pdbx_description
1 polymer ?
#
loop_
_entity_poly.entity_id
_entity_poly.type
_entity_poly.pdbx_seq_one_letter_code
_entity_poly.pdbx_strand_id
1 'polypeptide(L)'
;MSIIKPEELKKAAGLPDSANFHGWLVHNPENDDFLLKFKENKAVISKLWCRLPDQAVRFNRFSRALKVIERLELQNRAIIVAAFDLGSQVIVLAPNDFEERMSLPSSNPFRADSIKH
;
A
#
# COMPACT_ATOMS: atom_id res chain seq x y z
N MET A 1 -0.59 -15.36 -11.15
CA MET A 1 -0.47 -14.42 -10.00
C MET A 1 -1.65 -14.67 -9.08
N SER A 2 -1.41 -15.29 -7.93
CA SER A 2 -2.46 -15.56 -6.94
C SER A 2 -2.89 -14.23 -6.30
N ILE A 3 -4.18 -13.92 -6.38
CA ILE A 3 -4.72 -12.72 -5.73
C ILE A 3 -4.72 -12.99 -4.23
N ILE A 4 -3.76 -12.43 -3.51
CA ILE A 4 -3.66 -12.57 -2.06
C ILE A 4 -4.88 -11.91 -1.43
N LYS A 5 -5.58 -12.64 -0.56
CA LYS A 5 -6.79 -12.16 0.10
C LYS A 5 -6.40 -11.30 1.32
N PRO A 6 -7.17 -10.23 1.62
CA PRO A 6 -6.92 -9.43 2.81
C PRO A 6 -7.02 -10.25 4.11
N GLU A 7 -7.83 -11.31 4.13
CA GLU A 7 -7.92 -12.20 5.29
C GLU A 7 -6.63 -13.00 5.53
N GLU A 8 -5.93 -13.41 4.46
CA GLU A 8 -4.65 -14.09 4.58
C GLU A 8 -3.54 -13.13 5.03
N LEU A 9 -3.54 -11.90 4.50
CA LEU A 9 -2.66 -10.82 4.98
C LEU A 9 -2.86 -10.53 6.47
N LYS A 10 -4.12 -10.41 6.89
CA LYS A 10 -4.49 -10.18 8.28
C LYS A 10 -3.96 -11.30 9.18
N LYS A 11 -4.13 -12.56 8.77
CA LYS A 11 -3.61 -13.73 9.49
C LYS A 11 -2.09 -13.80 9.51
N ALA A 12 -1.44 -13.56 8.38
CA ALA A 12 0.02 -13.57 8.27
C ALA A 12 0.67 -12.50 9.17
N ALA A 13 0.03 -11.33 9.27
CA ALA A 13 0.48 -10.23 10.13
C ALA A 13 0.06 -10.37 11.61
N GLY A 14 -0.75 -11.37 11.96
CA GLY A 14 -1.25 -11.55 13.34
C GLY A 14 -2.15 -10.39 13.81
N LEU A 15 -2.84 -9.71 12.90
CA LEU A 15 -3.69 -8.57 13.24
C LEU A 15 -4.93 -9.02 14.06
N PRO A 16 -5.36 -8.23 15.07
CA PRO A 16 -6.52 -8.54 15.88
C PRO A 16 -7.82 -8.55 15.06
N ASP A 17 -8.83 -9.29 15.52
CA ASP A 17 -10.13 -9.37 14.84
C ASP A 17 -10.80 -8.01 14.63
N SER A 18 -10.51 -7.03 15.48
CA SER A 18 -10.95 -5.64 15.36
C SER A 18 -10.41 -4.91 14.13
N ALA A 19 -9.32 -5.39 13.51
CA ALA A 19 -8.75 -4.79 12.31
C ALA A 19 -9.69 -5.00 11.12
N ASN A 20 -10.35 -3.93 10.70
CA ASN A 20 -11.29 -3.96 9.59
C ASN A 20 -10.58 -3.66 8.28
N PHE A 21 -10.81 -4.46 7.25
CA PHE A 21 -10.18 -4.21 5.96
C PHE A 21 -10.72 -2.91 5.37
N HIS A 22 -9.83 -1.94 5.19
CA HIS A 22 -10.18 -0.58 4.80
C HIS A 22 -10.04 -0.36 3.29
N GLY A 23 -9.14 -1.10 2.63
CA GLY A 23 -8.99 -1.09 1.17
C GLY A 23 -7.57 -1.39 0.71
N TRP A 24 -7.39 -1.53 -0.60
CA TRP A 24 -6.07 -1.63 -1.22
C TRP A 24 -5.51 -0.24 -1.51
N LEU A 25 -4.26 0.01 -1.13
CA LEU A 25 -3.51 1.24 -1.39
C LEU A 25 -2.34 0.93 -2.32
N VAL A 26 -1.84 1.97 -2.99
CA VAL A 26 -0.60 1.90 -3.78
C VAL A 26 0.48 2.61 -2.99
N HIS A 27 1.49 1.88 -2.56
CA HIS A 27 2.61 2.37 -1.76
C HIS A 27 3.88 2.43 -2.61
N ASN A 28 4.63 3.52 -2.52
CA ASN A 28 5.93 3.69 -3.14
C ASN A 28 7.04 3.45 -2.10
N PRO A 29 7.65 2.25 -2.04
CA PRO A 29 8.72 1.96 -1.07
C PRO A 29 9.97 2.84 -1.22
N GLU A 30 10.22 3.47 -2.37
CA GLU A 30 11.40 4.33 -2.56
C GLU A 30 11.34 5.60 -1.70
N ASN A 31 10.15 6.18 -1.54
CA ASN A 31 9.94 7.42 -0.78
C ASN A 31 8.97 7.25 0.40
N ASP A 32 8.44 6.03 0.56
CA ASP A 32 7.43 5.64 1.54
C ASP A 32 6.13 6.45 1.45
N ASP A 33 5.77 6.89 0.24
CA ASP A 33 4.55 7.63 0.01
C ASP A 33 3.45 6.74 -0.57
N PHE A 34 2.20 7.08 -0.29
CA PHE A 34 1.02 6.44 -0.84
C PHE A 34 0.41 7.28 -1.95
N LEU A 35 -0.14 6.61 -2.96
CA LEU A 35 -0.85 7.29 -4.05
C LEU A 35 -2.11 7.94 -3.49
N LEU A 36 -2.18 9.27 -3.48
CA LEU A 36 -3.34 10.02 -3.02
C LEU A 36 -4.32 10.24 -4.16
N LYS A 37 -3.84 10.74 -5.30
CA LYS A 37 -4.63 10.91 -6.52
C LYS A 37 -3.73 10.77 -7.74
N PHE A 38 -4.31 10.35 -8.84
CA PHE A 38 -3.65 10.40 -10.13
C PHE A 38 -4.61 11.02 -11.14
N LYS A 39 -4.09 11.89 -12.01
CA LYS A 39 -4.80 12.43 -13.15
C LYS A 39 -4.00 12.12 -14.41
N GLU A 40 -4.66 11.45 -15.33
CA GLU A 40 -4.15 11.19 -16.67
C GLU A 40 -4.83 12.19 -17.60
N ASN A 41 -4.06 13.12 -18.15
CA ASN A 41 -4.46 13.95 -19.28
C ASN A 41 -3.62 13.57 -20.49
N LYS A 42 -4.12 13.81 -21.70
CA LYS A 42 -3.57 13.36 -23.00
C LYS A 42 -2.06 13.59 -23.24
N ALA A 43 -1.39 14.42 -22.44
CA ALA A 43 0.05 14.68 -22.52
C ALA A 43 0.80 14.59 -21.16
N VAL A 44 0.08 14.53 -20.03
CA VAL A 44 0.71 14.61 -18.70
C VAL A 44 0.01 13.68 -17.72
N ILE A 45 0.82 12.85 -17.05
CA ILE A 45 0.40 12.02 -15.93
C ILE A 45 0.79 12.74 -14.64
N SER A 46 -0.18 13.36 -13.97
CA SER A 46 0.02 13.97 -12.65
C SER A 46 -0.25 12.94 -11.56
N LYS A 47 0.73 12.70 -10.69
CA LYS A 47 0.64 11.76 -9.57
C LYS A 47 0.79 12.57 -8.28
N LEU A 48 -0.21 12.53 -7.42
CA LEU A 48 -0.14 13.06 -6.07
C LEU A 48 0.15 11.91 -5.11
N TRP A 49 1.18 12.10 -4.31
CA TRP A 49 1.62 11.17 -3.29
C TRP A 49 1.39 11.81 -1.91
N CYS A 50 1.10 11.00 -0.90
CA CYS A 50 0.91 11.44 0.47
C CYS A 50 1.52 10.42 1.43
N ARG A 51 2.14 10.88 2.51
CA ARG A 51 2.77 10.01 3.52
C ARG A 51 1.77 9.31 4.43
N LEU A 52 0.51 9.76 4.43
CA LEU A 52 -0.53 9.24 5.30
C LEU A 52 -1.38 8.21 4.56
N PRO A 53 -1.42 6.94 5.04
CA PRO A 53 -2.25 5.91 4.42
C PRO A 53 -3.75 6.22 4.50
N ASP A 54 -4.17 7.01 5.49
CA ASP A 54 -5.56 7.44 5.67
C ASP A 54 -6.06 8.35 4.52
N GLN A 55 -5.17 9.20 3.98
CA GLN A 55 -5.50 10.10 2.87
C GLN A 55 -5.30 9.46 1.49
N ALA A 56 -4.72 8.26 1.45
CA ALA A 56 -4.40 7.58 0.21
C ALA A 56 -5.65 7.12 -0.54
N VAL A 57 -5.52 6.90 -1.84
CA VAL A 57 -6.61 6.39 -2.66
C VAL A 57 -6.88 4.93 -2.31
N ARG A 58 -8.11 4.68 -1.86
CA ARG A 58 -8.57 3.36 -1.45
C ARG A 58 -9.24 2.63 -2.60
N PHE A 59 -8.69 1.50 -2.96
CA PHE A 59 -9.25 0.61 -3.97
C PHE A 59 -9.97 -0.55 -3.32
N ASN A 60 -11.23 -0.76 -3.69
CA ASN A 60 -12.01 -1.89 -3.17
C ASN A 60 -11.57 -3.25 -3.75
N ARG A 61 -10.76 -3.27 -4.81
CA ARG A 61 -10.27 -4.48 -5.48
C ARG A 61 -8.80 -4.35 -5.85
N PHE A 62 -8.03 -5.42 -5.63
CA PHE A 62 -6.62 -5.52 -6.05
C PHE A 62 -6.45 -5.24 -7.54
N SER A 63 -7.32 -5.79 -8.39
CA SER A 63 -7.27 -5.58 -9.85
C SER A 63 -7.45 -4.11 -10.26
N ARG A 64 -8.13 -3.28 -9.46
CA ARG A 64 -8.22 -1.83 -9.72
C ARG A 64 -6.91 -1.14 -9.42
N ALA A 65 -6.29 -1.46 -8.29
CA ALA A 65 -4.97 -0.93 -7.93
C ALA A 65 -3.92 -1.34 -8.97
N LEU A 66 -3.92 -2.60 -9.40
CA LEU A 66 -3.01 -3.12 -10.43
C LEU A 66 -3.17 -2.36 -11.76
N LYS A 67 -4.41 -2.19 -12.24
CA LYS A 67 -4.66 -1.40 -13.46
C LYS A 67 -4.14 0.03 -13.37
N VAL A 68 -4.21 0.64 -12.18
CA VAL A 68 -3.68 1.99 -11.97
C VAL A 68 -2.16 1.99 -12.00
N ILE A 69 -1.52 1.01 -11.38
CA ILE A 69 -0.07 0.84 -11.44
C ILE A 69 0.40 0.61 -12.88
N GLU A 70 -0.28 -0.26 -13.64
CA GLU A 70 0.01 -0.52 -15.06
C GLU A 70 -0.15 0.76 -15.90
N ARG A 71 -1.27 1.47 -15.76
CA ARG A 71 -1.52 2.73 -16.48
C ARG A 71 -0.49 3.82 -16.17
N LEU A 72 -0.05 3.89 -14.92
CA LEU A 72 0.92 4.88 -14.48
C LEU A 72 2.37 4.42 -14.68
N GLU A 73 2.58 3.21 -15.24
CA GLU A 73 3.87 2.53 -15.39
C GLU A 73 4.67 2.44 -14.07
N LEU A 74 3.95 2.30 -12.96
CA LEU A 74 4.52 2.28 -11.61
C LEU A 74 4.88 0.87 -11.13
N GLN A 75 4.73 -0.17 -11.95
CA GLN A 75 4.97 -1.57 -11.57
C GLN A 75 6.36 -1.85 -10.98
N ASN A 76 7.35 -1.02 -11.34
CA ASN A 76 8.70 -1.13 -10.84
C ASN A 76 9.00 -0.25 -9.61
N ARG A 77 8.14 0.73 -9.30
CA ARG A 77 8.35 1.71 -8.23
C ARG A 77 7.33 1.64 -7.12
N ALA A 78 6.11 1.18 -7.41
CA ALA A 78 5.01 1.10 -6.46
C ALA A 78 4.52 -0.33 -6.32
N ILE A 79 4.05 -0.63 -5.11
CA ILE A 79 3.53 -1.92 -4.70
C ILE A 79 2.10 -1.74 -4.20
N ILE A 80 1.30 -2.79 -4.28
CA ILE A 80 -0.08 -2.77 -3.76
C ILE A 80 -0.04 -3.30 -2.34
N VAL A 81 -0.56 -2.53 -1.39
CA VAL A 81 -0.65 -2.90 0.03
C VAL A 81 -2.10 -2.89 0.48
N ALA A 82 -2.44 -3.71 1.46
CA ALA A 82 -3.75 -3.73 2.09
C ALA A 82 -3.74 -2.83 3.32
N ALA A 83 -4.67 -1.88 3.40
CA ALA A 83 -4.90 -1.07 4.59
C ALA A 83 -5.95 -1.72 5.49
N PHE A 84 -5.63 -1.78 6.78
CA PHE A 84 -6.49 -2.26 7.84
C PHE A 84 -6.69 -1.14 8.86
N ASP A 85 -7.94 -0.86 9.16
CA ASP A 85 -8.34 0.13 10.14
C ASP A 85 -8.54 -0.54 11.49
N LEU A 86 -7.81 -0.11 12.52
CA LEU A 86 -7.92 -0.63 13.88
C LEU A 86 -8.74 0.33 14.78
N GLY A 87 -9.49 1.26 14.21
CA GLY A 87 -10.27 2.29 14.91
C GLY A 87 -9.44 3.47 15.42
N SER A 88 -8.23 3.22 15.93
CA SER A 88 -7.32 4.27 16.41
C SER A 88 -6.20 4.62 15.42
N GLN A 89 -5.88 3.70 14.50
CA GLN A 89 -4.83 3.87 13.51
C GLN A 89 -5.05 2.95 12.31
N VAL A 90 -4.54 3.36 11.15
CA VAL A 90 -4.55 2.56 9.92
C VAL A 90 -3.20 1.89 9.75
N ILE A 91 -3.19 0.56 9.70
CA ILE A 91 -2.00 -0.25 9.43
C ILE A 91 -2.01 -0.68 7.97
N VAL A 92 -0.86 -0.66 7.32
CA VAL A 92 -0.69 -1.15 5.94
C VAL A 92 0.13 -2.43 5.93
N LEU A 93 -0.34 -3.43 5.20
CA LEU A 93 0.31 -4.72 5.03
C LEU A 93 0.63 -4.97 3.56
N ALA A 94 1.89 -5.26 3.26
CA ALA A 94 2.27 -5.71 1.93
C ALA A 94 2.10 -7.23 1.82
N PRO A 95 1.72 -7.74 0.63
CA PRO A 95 1.88 -9.15 0.33
C PRO A 95 3.35 -9.56 0.34
N ASN A 96 3.62 -10.79 0.81
CA ASN A 96 4.97 -11.34 1.02
C ASN A 96 5.88 -11.23 -0.22
N ASP A 97 5.32 -11.26 -1.43
CA ASP A 97 6.04 -11.00 -2.69
C ASP A 97 6.79 -9.65 -2.73
N PHE A 98 6.46 -8.71 -1.83
CA PHE A 98 7.05 -7.38 -1.75
C PHE A 98 7.84 -7.13 -0.46
N GLU A 99 8.05 -8.12 0.41
CA GLU A 99 8.87 -7.98 1.63
C GLU A 99 10.30 -7.50 1.31
N GLU A 100 10.90 -8.00 0.22
CA GLU A 100 12.22 -7.55 -0.25
C GLU A 100 12.23 -6.05 -0.60
N ARG A 101 11.17 -5.56 -1.25
CA ARG A 101 11.06 -4.12 -1.60
C ARG A 101 10.69 -3.26 -0.39
N MET A 102 9.97 -3.82 0.58
CA MET A 102 9.71 -3.16 1.86
C MET A 102 10.95 -3.14 2.77
N SER A 103 11.93 -4.01 2.57
CA SER A 103 13.18 -4.02 3.34
C SER A 103 14.20 -2.98 2.87
N LEU A 104 13.90 -2.23 1.80
CA LEU A 104 14.74 -1.12 1.36
C LEU A 104 14.80 -0.03 2.44
N PRO A 105 15.97 0.58 2.70
CA PRO A 105 16.11 1.65 3.67
C PRO A 105 15.21 2.81 3.25
N SER A 106 14.20 3.10 4.08
CA SER A 106 13.24 4.17 3.85
C SER A 106 13.51 5.30 4.83
N SER A 107 13.49 6.53 4.34
CA SER A 107 13.70 7.74 5.15
C SER A 107 12.42 8.19 5.86
N ASN A 108 11.35 7.39 5.85
CA ASN A 108 10.08 7.74 6.46
C ASN A 108 10.04 7.39 7.95
N PRO A 109 9.94 8.39 8.85
CA PRO A 109 9.91 8.15 10.30
C PRO A 109 8.65 7.43 10.78
N PHE A 110 7.62 7.31 9.94
CA PHE A 110 6.38 6.57 10.26
C PHE A 110 6.44 5.09 9.90
N ARG A 111 7.45 4.67 9.12
CA ARG A 111 7.71 3.28 8.83
C ARG A 111 8.46 2.70 10.01
N ALA A 112 7.70 2.31 11.04
CA ALA A 112 8.27 1.82 12.27
C ALA A 112 9.31 0.71 12.00
N ASP A 113 10.56 0.98 12.38
CA ASP A 113 11.59 -0.02 12.65
C ASP A 113 11.01 -0.94 13.73
N SER A 114 10.34 -2.00 13.31
CA SER A 114 9.63 -2.92 14.21
C SER A 114 10.02 -4.35 13.91
N ILE A 115 11.33 -4.63 13.92
CA ILE A 115 11.82 -5.98 14.21
C ILE A 115 13.10 -5.88 15.04
N LYS A 116 12.94 -5.65 16.34
CA LYS A 116 13.84 -6.22 17.35
C LYS A 116 12.98 -6.95 18.37
N HIS A 117 12.95 -8.28 18.26
CA HIS A 117 13.11 -9.18 19.40
C HIS A 117 13.47 -10.59 18.92
#